data_AF-A0A6A0IDR4-F1
#
_entry.id   AF-A0A6A0IDR4-F1
#
_cell.length_a   1.000
_cell.length_b   1.000
_cell.length_c   1.000
_cell.angle_alpha   90.00
_cell.angle_beta   90.00
_cell.angle_gamma   90.00
#
_symmetry.space_group_name_H-M   'P 1'
#
loop_
_entity.id
_entity.type
_entity.pdbx_description
1 polymer ?
#
loop_
_entity_poly.entity_id
_entity_poly.type
_entity_poly.pdbx_seq_one_letter_code
_entity_poly.pdbx_strand_id
1 'polypeptide(L)'
;MGPFDLAASVRRAEQREGSSAREPARLPRSDRGRSRLDPRVLSAVAAVLSAHDRPVLAEALAEIGRRCRRARVRPPSRATVYKLLDTLPTRSYRLRDLPPTVQDALYNLAPESEVPGHQVAFCCFNYGDLAAASYASGLPWLALHQALKLPGWRSRSRGLAEAVARTRGIR
;
A
#
# COMPACT_ATOMS: atom_id res chain seq x y z
N MET A 1 -5.48 48.46 -15.91
CA MET A 1 -6.29 47.23 -15.76
C MET A 1 -5.45 46.20 -15.01
N GLY A 2 -5.65 46.09 -13.69
CA GLY A 2 -4.97 45.07 -12.87
C GLY A 2 -5.78 43.76 -12.91
N PRO A 3 -5.18 42.60 -13.21
CA PRO A 3 -5.91 41.40 -13.62
C PRO A 3 -6.47 40.54 -12.46
N PHE A 4 -6.42 41.01 -11.21
CA PHE A 4 -6.84 40.20 -10.06
C PHE A 4 -7.49 41.04 -8.96
N ASP A 5 -8.80 40.85 -8.79
CA ASP A 5 -9.56 41.42 -7.68
C ASP A 5 -9.55 40.43 -6.51
N LEU A 6 -8.62 40.67 -5.57
CA LEU A 6 -8.46 39.89 -4.35
C LEU A 6 -9.75 39.91 -3.50
N ALA A 7 -10.46 41.03 -3.44
CA ALA A 7 -11.67 41.18 -2.65
C ALA A 7 -12.83 40.35 -3.23
N ALA A 8 -12.91 40.23 -4.56
CA ALA A 8 -13.85 39.31 -5.21
C ALA A 8 -13.49 37.82 -4.98
N SER A 9 -12.21 37.48 -4.85
CA SER A 9 -11.79 36.10 -4.54
C SER A 9 -12.08 35.72 -3.08
N VAL A 10 -11.81 36.61 -2.13
CA VAL A 10 -12.07 36.36 -0.70
C VAL A 10 -13.57 36.20 -0.44
N ARG A 11 -14.42 37.09 -0.97
CA ARG A 11 -15.89 36.97 -0.86
C ARG A 11 -16.43 35.64 -1.40
N ARG A 12 -15.84 35.13 -2.49
CA ARG A 12 -16.19 33.81 -3.06
C ARG A 12 -15.73 32.64 -2.20
N ALA A 13 -14.66 32.79 -1.42
CA ALA A 13 -14.20 31.77 -0.48
C ALA A 13 -15.08 31.74 0.77
N GLU A 14 -15.40 32.91 1.34
CA GLU A 14 -16.29 33.05 2.49
C GLU A 14 -17.70 32.53 2.19
N GLN A 15 -18.21 32.75 0.98
CA GLN A 15 -19.49 32.18 0.54
C GLN A 15 -19.48 30.64 0.49
N ARG A 16 -18.33 30.00 0.26
CA ARG A 16 -18.20 28.52 0.28
C ARG A 16 -18.07 27.97 1.69
N GLU A 17 -17.48 28.72 2.60
CA GLU A 17 -17.35 28.33 4.01
C GLU A 17 -18.65 28.56 4.80
N GLY A 18 -19.41 29.61 4.47
CA GLY A 18 -20.70 29.93 5.12
C GLY A 18 -21.88 29.10 4.62
N SER A 19 -21.75 28.38 3.50
CA SER A 19 -22.77 27.44 3.04
C SER A 19 -22.59 26.09 3.74
N SER A 20 -23.23 25.97 4.90
CA SER A 20 -23.64 24.74 5.62
C SER A 20 -22.92 23.47 5.16
N ALA A 21 -22.07 22.93 6.04
CA ALA A 21 -21.39 21.65 5.91
C ALA A 21 -22.24 20.65 5.12
N ARG A 22 -21.99 20.55 3.80
CA ARG A 22 -22.37 19.38 3.03
C ARG A 22 -21.47 18.30 3.57
N GLU A 23 -21.98 17.56 4.55
CA GLU A 23 -21.50 16.22 4.82
C GLU A 23 -21.27 15.58 3.46
N PRO A 24 -20.06 15.06 3.18
CA PRO A 24 -19.84 14.35 1.96
C PRO A 24 -20.77 13.13 2.01
N ALA A 25 -21.95 13.27 1.40
CA ALA A 25 -22.87 12.20 1.04
C ALA A 25 -22.25 11.37 -0.10
N ARG A 26 -20.96 11.04 0.02
CA ARG A 26 -20.44 9.81 -0.54
C ARG A 26 -21.05 8.71 0.31
N LEU A 27 -22.28 8.36 -0.04
CA LEU A 27 -22.80 7.01 0.17
C LEU A 27 -21.63 6.06 -0.10
N PRO A 28 -21.26 5.19 0.85
CA PRO A 28 -20.19 4.24 0.61
C PRO A 28 -20.55 3.49 -0.66
N ARG A 29 -19.73 3.65 -1.71
CA ARG A 29 -19.92 2.95 -2.98
C ARG A 29 -20.09 1.48 -2.66
N SER A 30 -21.29 0.95 -2.84
CA SER A 30 -21.57 -0.45 -2.58
C SER A 30 -20.67 -1.29 -3.48
N ASP A 31 -19.97 -2.24 -2.86
CA ASP A 31 -19.29 -3.38 -3.48
C ASP A 31 -18.00 -3.17 -4.28
N ARG A 32 -17.34 -2.01 -4.24
CA ARG A 32 -15.95 -1.90 -4.75
C ARG A 32 -14.95 -2.42 -3.72
N GLY A 33 -14.61 -3.70 -3.81
CA GLY A 33 -13.30 -4.19 -3.33
C GLY A 33 -13.30 -5.33 -2.32
N ARG A 34 -14.45 -5.83 -1.86
CA ARG A 34 -14.47 -7.07 -1.06
C ARG A 34 -14.34 -8.26 -1.99
N SER A 35 -13.22 -8.99 -1.86
CA SER A 35 -13.00 -10.23 -2.57
C SER A 35 -14.17 -11.19 -2.29
N ARG A 36 -14.78 -11.75 -3.34
CA ARG A 36 -15.84 -12.78 -3.23
C ARG A 36 -15.32 -14.11 -2.68
N LEU A 37 -14.04 -14.17 -2.32
CA LEU A 37 -13.44 -15.34 -1.70
C LEU A 37 -13.89 -15.46 -0.25
N ASP A 38 -14.05 -16.70 0.17
CA ASP A 38 -14.26 -17.03 1.57
C ASP A 38 -13.18 -16.36 2.44
N PRO A 39 -13.53 -15.66 3.53
CA PRO A 39 -12.56 -15.01 4.42
C PRO A 39 -11.47 -15.94 4.93
N ARG A 40 -11.76 -17.24 5.09
CA ARG A 40 -10.79 -18.26 5.49
C ARG A 40 -9.76 -18.52 4.41
N VAL A 41 -10.15 -18.43 3.13
CA VAL A 41 -9.21 -18.50 2.01
C VAL A 41 -8.29 -17.28 2.02
N LEU A 42 -8.84 -16.08 2.21
CA LEU A 42 -8.03 -14.85 2.30
C LEU A 42 -7.03 -14.92 3.46
N SER A 43 -7.48 -15.39 4.63
CA SER A 43 -6.62 -15.61 5.80
C SER A 43 -5.51 -16.61 5.52
N ALA A 44 -5.82 -17.74 4.88
CA ALA A 44 -4.82 -18.74 4.49
C ALA A 44 -3.77 -18.17 3.52
N VAL A 45 -4.22 -17.40 2.52
CA VAL A 45 -3.33 -16.75 1.55
C VAL A 45 -2.45 -15.71 2.24
N ALA A 46 -3.02 -14.82 3.06
CA ALA A 46 -2.28 -13.81 3.79
C ALA A 46 -1.24 -14.43 4.73
N ALA A 47 -1.60 -15.48 5.47
CA ALA A 47 -0.69 -16.13 6.40
C ALA A 47 0.55 -16.74 5.72
N VAL A 48 0.42 -17.21 4.48
CA VAL A 48 1.53 -17.80 3.72
C VAL A 48 2.35 -16.74 3.00
N LEU A 49 1.71 -15.70 2.48
CA LEU A 49 2.37 -14.72 1.61
C LEU A 49 2.88 -13.49 2.35
N SER A 50 2.49 -13.28 3.61
CA SER A 50 3.01 -12.19 4.46
C SER A 50 4.39 -12.45 5.07
N ALA A 51 5.08 -13.53 4.66
CA ALA A 51 6.47 -13.78 5.04
C ALA A 51 7.39 -12.62 4.62
N HIS A 52 8.57 -12.54 5.25
CA HIS A 52 9.54 -11.50 4.94
C HIS A 52 10.09 -11.65 3.51
N ASP A 53 10.49 -12.87 3.15
CA ASP A 53 11.00 -13.20 1.83
C ASP A 53 9.93 -13.84 0.95
N ARG A 54 10.13 -13.74 -0.37
CA ARG A 54 9.21 -14.30 -1.34
C ARG A 54 9.27 -15.82 -1.30
N PRO A 55 8.18 -16.52 -0.97
CA PRO A 55 8.17 -17.97 -0.99
C PRO A 55 8.21 -18.51 -2.41
N VAL A 56 8.74 -19.72 -2.59
CA VAL A 56 8.58 -20.48 -3.83
C VAL A 56 7.09 -20.72 -4.05
N LEU A 57 6.55 -20.24 -5.18
CA LEU A 57 5.10 -20.20 -5.36
C LEU A 57 4.44 -21.58 -5.36
N ALA A 58 5.14 -22.62 -5.84
CA ALA A 58 4.64 -23.99 -5.79
C ALA A 58 4.40 -24.45 -4.33
N GLU A 59 5.36 -24.18 -3.44
CA GLU A 59 5.27 -24.50 -2.02
C GLU A 59 4.20 -23.65 -1.33
N ALA A 60 4.13 -22.36 -1.66
CA ALA A 60 3.10 -21.47 -1.15
C ALA A 60 1.69 -21.96 -1.52
N LEU A 61 1.47 -22.37 -2.78
CA LEU A 61 0.19 -22.91 -3.23
C LEU A 61 -0.16 -24.23 -2.54
N ALA A 62 0.83 -25.11 -2.33
CA ALA A 62 0.63 -26.36 -1.59
C ALA A 62 0.21 -26.09 -0.14
N GLU A 63 0.88 -25.15 0.53
CA GLU A 63 0.57 -24.77 1.91
C GLU A 63 -0.78 -24.07 2.05
N ILE A 64 -1.10 -23.12 1.16
CA ILE A 64 -2.44 -22.51 1.07
C ILE A 64 -3.49 -23.61 0.90
N GLY A 65 -3.24 -24.57 0.01
CA GLY A 65 -4.11 -25.73 -0.21
C GLY A 65 -4.32 -26.55 1.05
N ARG A 66 -3.26 -26.86 1.81
CA ARG A 66 -3.34 -27.57 3.09
C ARG A 66 -4.22 -26.82 4.10
N ARG A 67 -4.02 -25.50 4.23
CA ARG A 67 -4.79 -24.65 5.15
C ARG A 67 -6.27 -24.58 4.77
N CYS A 68 -6.58 -24.39 3.49
CA CYS A 68 -7.95 -24.38 2.99
C CYS A 68 -8.67 -25.71 3.26
N ARG A 69 -8.00 -26.85 3.01
CA ARG A 69 -8.56 -28.18 3.30
C ARG A 69 -8.85 -28.38 4.79
N ARG A 70 -7.94 -27.98 5.68
CA ARG A 70 -8.17 -28.03 7.15
C ARG A 70 -9.37 -27.18 7.57
N ALA A 71 -9.55 -26.02 6.95
CA ALA A 71 -10.68 -25.13 7.19
C ALA A 71 -11.98 -25.53 6.46
N ARG A 72 -11.99 -26.67 5.75
CA ARG A 72 -13.10 -27.18 4.93
C ARG A 72 -13.59 -26.20 3.87
N VAL A 73 -12.68 -25.46 3.24
CA VAL A 73 -12.97 -24.53 2.13
C VAL A 73 -12.20 -24.89 0.87
N ARG A 74 -12.75 -24.53 -0.30
CA ARG A 74 -12.10 -24.79 -1.59
C ARG A 74 -10.84 -23.93 -1.72
N PRO A 75 -9.67 -24.51 -2.05
CA PRO A 75 -8.46 -23.73 -2.26
C PRO A 75 -8.60 -22.82 -3.50
N PRO A 76 -7.96 -21.63 -3.49
CA PRO A 76 -7.97 -20.73 -4.63
C PRO A 76 -7.13 -21.29 -5.78
N SER A 77 -7.46 -20.89 -7.00
CA SER A 77 -6.62 -21.21 -8.16
C SER A 77 -5.30 -20.42 -8.11
N ARG A 78 -4.28 -20.90 -8.84
CA ARG A 78 -3.03 -20.16 -9.03
C ARG A 78 -3.27 -18.73 -9.54
N ALA A 79 -4.14 -18.58 -10.56
CA ALA A 79 -4.48 -17.27 -11.11
C ALA A 79 -5.15 -16.35 -10.07
N THR A 80 -6.00 -16.91 -9.20
CA THR A 80 -6.61 -16.18 -8.09
C THR A 80 -5.55 -15.67 -7.12
N VAL A 81 -4.57 -16.50 -6.75
CA VAL A 81 -3.47 -16.09 -5.85
C VAL A 81 -2.66 -14.96 -6.47
N TYR A 82 -2.31 -15.02 -7.76
CA TYR A 82 -1.63 -13.91 -8.44
C TYR A 82 -2.42 -12.60 -8.40
N LYS A 83 -3.72 -12.64 -8.66
CA LYS A 83 -4.59 -11.44 -8.57
C LYS A 83 -4.63 -10.87 -7.15
N LEU A 84 -4.57 -11.73 -6.14
CA LEU A 84 -4.56 -11.31 -4.75
C LEU A 84 -3.24 -10.63 -4.34
N LEU A 85 -2.10 -10.94 -4.96
CA LEU A 85 -0.83 -10.30 -4.60
C LEU A 85 -0.87 -8.77 -4.62
N ASP A 86 -1.73 -8.21 -5.46
CA ASP A 86 -1.84 -6.75 -5.67
C ASP A 86 -2.80 -6.08 -4.69
N THR A 87 -3.62 -6.86 -4.01
CA THR A 87 -4.71 -6.37 -3.16
C THR A 87 -4.67 -6.94 -1.74
N LEU A 88 -3.80 -7.91 -1.48
CA LEU A 88 -3.59 -8.46 -0.15
C LEU A 88 -3.10 -7.36 0.79
N PRO A 89 -3.70 -7.24 1.99
CA PRO A 89 -3.23 -6.28 2.96
C PRO A 89 -1.79 -6.60 3.34
N THR A 90 -0.92 -5.59 3.21
CA THR A 90 0.45 -5.64 3.72
C THR A 90 0.47 -5.22 5.18
N ARG A 91 1.55 -5.57 5.89
CA ARG A 91 1.79 -5.09 7.26
C ARG A 91 1.71 -3.56 7.27
N SER A 92 0.90 -3.01 8.17
CA SER A 92 0.87 -1.57 8.46
C SER A 92 1.89 -1.22 9.54
N TYR A 93 2.40 0.00 9.48
CA TYR A 93 3.37 0.56 10.42
C TYR A 93 2.80 1.84 10.99
N ARG A 94 2.89 2.03 12.30
CA ARG A 94 2.60 3.31 12.92
C ARG A 94 3.76 4.26 12.65
N LEU A 95 3.46 5.46 12.18
CA LEU A 95 4.49 6.40 11.75
C LEU A 95 5.48 6.73 12.87
N ARG A 96 4.99 7.00 14.08
CA ARG A 96 5.83 7.29 15.26
C ARG A 96 6.82 6.18 15.65
N ASP A 97 6.56 4.93 15.26
CA ASP A 97 7.40 3.78 15.59
C ASP A 97 8.49 3.54 14.51
N LEU A 98 8.48 4.30 13.41
CA LEU A 98 9.46 4.19 12.33
C LEU A 98 10.73 5.02 12.61
N PRO A 99 11.88 4.70 11.99
CA PRO A 99 13.07 5.52 12.11
C PRO A 99 12.83 6.98 11.67
N PRO A 100 13.50 7.98 12.27
CA PRO A 100 13.29 9.40 11.93
C PRO A 100 13.40 9.70 10.43
N THR A 101 14.39 9.12 9.76
CA THR A 101 14.58 9.30 8.30
C THR A 101 13.42 8.78 7.46
N VAL A 102 12.71 7.75 7.94
CA VAL A 102 11.49 7.21 7.32
C VAL A 102 10.30 8.12 7.62
N GLN A 103 10.24 8.69 8.83
CA GLN A 103 9.21 9.65 9.19
C GLN A 103 9.31 10.91 8.32
N ASP A 104 10.52 11.40 8.07
CA ASP A 104 10.78 12.54 7.19
C ASP A 104 10.33 12.28 5.75
N ALA A 105 10.52 11.05 5.24
CA ALA A 105 10.00 10.65 3.93
C ALA A 105 8.46 10.61 3.87
N LEU A 106 7.80 10.56 5.03
CA LEU A 106 6.34 10.51 5.22
C LEU A 106 5.79 11.78 5.90
N TYR A 107 6.50 12.91 5.78
CA TYR A 107 6.24 14.17 6.50
C TYR A 107 4.81 14.73 6.41
N ASN A 108 4.03 14.33 5.39
CA ASN A 108 2.65 14.79 5.20
C ASN A 108 1.62 14.03 6.08
N LEU A 109 2.05 13.03 6.84
CA LEU A 109 1.17 12.17 7.62
C LEU A 109 1.23 12.54 9.11
N ALA A 110 0.09 12.43 9.80
CA ALA A 110 0.05 12.60 11.24
C ALA A 110 0.86 11.48 11.94
N PRO A 111 1.56 11.75 13.06
CA PRO A 111 2.37 10.75 13.78
C PRO A 111 1.63 9.46 14.17
N GLU A 112 0.32 9.55 14.38
CA GLU A 112 -0.54 8.42 14.76
C GLU A 112 -1.08 7.62 13.56
N SER A 113 -0.71 7.99 12.33
CA SER A 113 -1.18 7.32 11.13
C SER A 113 -0.62 5.90 11.03
N GLU A 114 -1.48 4.96 10.63
CA GLU A 114 -1.06 3.63 10.18
C GLU A 114 -0.81 3.65 8.67
N VAL A 115 0.43 3.37 8.28
CA VAL A 115 0.89 3.42 6.89
C VAL A 115 1.11 2.00 6.37
N PRO A 116 0.42 1.58 5.29
CA PRO A 116 0.68 0.31 4.65
C PRO A 116 2.13 0.18 4.19
N GLY A 117 2.74 -1.00 4.36
CA GLY A 117 4.15 -1.21 4.04
C GLY A 117 4.55 -0.86 2.61
N HIS A 118 3.65 -1.06 1.63
CA HIS A 118 3.91 -0.66 0.24
C HIS A 118 4.01 0.85 0.04
N GLN A 119 3.27 1.65 0.83
CA GLN A 119 3.37 3.10 0.83
C GLN A 119 4.65 3.56 1.52
N VAL A 120 5.05 2.91 2.63
CA VAL A 120 6.34 3.17 3.29
C VAL A 120 7.49 2.95 2.29
N ALA A 121 7.50 1.79 1.62
CA ALA A 121 8.50 1.47 0.60
C ALA A 121 8.54 2.53 -0.51
N PHE A 122 7.38 2.87 -1.08
CA PHE A 122 7.28 3.86 -2.15
C PHE A 122 7.82 5.24 -1.71
N CYS A 123 7.35 5.77 -0.58
CA CYS A 123 7.78 7.10 -0.12
C CYS A 123 9.27 7.13 0.23
N CYS A 124 9.78 6.10 0.88
CA CYS A 124 11.20 6.01 1.22
C CYS A 124 12.10 6.01 -0.03
N PHE A 125 11.77 5.22 -1.06
CA PHE A 125 12.57 5.22 -2.29
C PHE A 125 12.39 6.48 -3.14
N ASN A 126 11.21 7.11 -3.13
CA ASN A 126 10.89 8.22 -4.03
C ASN A 126 11.27 9.60 -3.45
N TYR A 127 11.16 9.76 -2.13
CA TYR A 127 11.31 11.04 -1.43
C TYR A 127 12.30 11.00 -0.26
N GLY A 128 12.65 9.82 0.24
CA GLY A 128 13.56 9.66 1.36
C GLY A 128 15.04 9.82 1.00
N ASP A 129 15.87 9.88 2.02
CA ASP A 129 17.31 9.83 1.90
C ASP A 129 17.83 8.38 1.74
N LEU A 130 19.16 8.21 1.73
CA LEU A 130 19.78 6.89 1.59
C LEU A 130 19.42 5.95 2.75
N ALA A 131 19.28 6.48 3.97
CA ALA A 131 18.94 5.68 5.14
C ALA A 131 17.49 5.17 5.06
N ALA A 132 16.55 6.01 4.64
CA ALA A 132 15.16 5.64 4.39
C ALA A 132 15.07 4.59 3.28
N ALA A 133 15.81 4.76 2.18
CA ALA A 133 15.87 3.78 1.10
C ALA A 133 16.46 2.43 1.58
N SER A 134 17.50 2.48 2.41
CA SER A 134 18.09 1.29 3.04
C SER A 134 17.08 0.57 3.93
N TYR A 135 16.33 1.29 4.77
CA TYR A 135 15.25 0.72 5.57
C TYR A 135 14.18 0.06 4.68
N ALA A 136 13.72 0.77 3.65
CA ALA A 136 12.70 0.27 2.73
C ALA A 136 13.13 -1.01 2.01
N SER A 137 14.42 -1.17 1.71
CA SER A 137 14.95 -2.39 1.08
C SER A 137 14.74 -3.66 1.91
N GLY A 138 14.67 -3.50 3.24
CA GLY A 138 14.38 -4.54 4.21
C GLY A 138 12.89 -4.75 4.50
N LEU A 139 11.96 -4.09 3.80
CA LEU A 139 10.53 -4.35 4.02
C LEU A 139 10.09 -5.72 3.46
N PRO A 140 9.02 -6.34 3.97
CA PRO A 140 8.55 -7.64 3.46
C PRO A 140 8.33 -7.62 1.93
N TRP A 141 8.62 -8.73 1.27
CA TRP A 141 8.61 -8.83 -0.20
C TRP A 141 7.28 -8.37 -0.83
N LEU A 142 6.15 -8.64 -0.17
CA LEU A 142 4.83 -8.27 -0.66
C LEU A 142 4.66 -6.74 -0.69
N ALA A 143 5.22 -6.03 0.29
CA ALA A 143 5.24 -4.57 0.31
C ALA A 143 6.06 -4.00 -0.84
N LEU A 144 7.24 -4.56 -1.11
CA LEU A 144 8.08 -4.16 -2.25
C LEU A 144 7.40 -4.44 -3.60
N HIS A 145 6.82 -5.64 -3.75
CA HIS A 145 6.08 -6.03 -4.95
C HIS A 145 4.92 -5.07 -5.24
N GLN A 146 4.14 -4.72 -4.21
CA GLN A 146 3.02 -3.78 -4.35
C GLN A 146 3.50 -2.34 -4.61
N ALA A 147 4.59 -1.91 -3.97
CA ALA A 147 5.15 -0.57 -4.16
C ALA A 147 5.56 -0.29 -5.63
N LEU A 148 6.15 -1.29 -6.30
CA LEU A 148 6.54 -1.19 -7.72
C LEU A 148 5.35 -1.00 -8.68
N LYS A 149 4.13 -1.34 -8.24
CA LYS A 149 2.90 -1.17 -9.03
C LYS A 149 2.24 0.18 -8.82
N LEU A 150 2.69 0.97 -7.83
CA LEU A 150 2.17 2.31 -7.63
C LEU A 150 2.60 3.24 -8.77
N PRO A 151 1.75 4.18 -9.19
CA PRO A 151 2.15 5.23 -10.12
C PRO A 151 2.99 6.32 -9.43
N GLY A 152 3.58 7.23 -10.22
CA GLY A 152 4.24 8.44 -9.68
C GLY A 152 5.71 8.27 -9.29
N TRP A 153 6.35 7.17 -9.71
CA TRP A 153 7.77 6.96 -9.52
C TRP A 153 8.63 7.97 -10.30
N ARG A 154 9.68 8.49 -9.64
CA ARG A 154 10.82 9.11 -10.32
C ARG A 154 11.68 8.03 -10.97
N SER A 155 12.22 8.27 -12.16
CA SER A 155 12.92 7.23 -12.95
C SER A 155 14.09 6.58 -12.21
N ARG A 156 14.93 7.38 -11.51
CA ARG A 156 16.06 6.86 -10.73
C ARG A 156 15.61 6.05 -9.51
N SER A 157 14.64 6.56 -8.76
CA SER A 157 14.05 5.87 -7.61
C SER A 157 13.43 4.54 -7.99
N ARG A 158 12.73 4.49 -9.14
CA ARG A 158 12.17 3.25 -9.68
C ARG A 158 13.26 2.24 -9.98
N GLY A 159 14.32 2.65 -10.68
CA GLY A 159 15.44 1.77 -11.02
C GLY A 159 16.10 1.18 -9.78
N LEU A 160 16.24 1.96 -8.71
CA LEU A 160 16.76 1.48 -7.42
C LEU A 160 15.81 0.45 -6.79
N ALA A 161 14.51 0.75 -6.69
CA ALA A 161 13.53 -0.17 -6.13
C ALA A 161 13.45 -1.49 -6.93
N GLU A 162 13.53 -1.43 -8.27
CA GLU A 162 13.58 -2.60 -9.14
C GLU A 162 14.88 -3.39 -8.97
N ALA A 163 16.03 -2.73 -8.75
CA ALA A 163 17.28 -3.41 -8.45
C ALA A 163 17.23 -4.18 -7.12
N VAL A 164 16.67 -3.56 -6.08
CA VAL A 164 16.44 -4.21 -4.77
C VAL A 164 15.50 -5.40 -4.93
N ALA A 165 14.36 -5.22 -5.61
CA ALA A 165 13.39 -6.27 -5.85
C ALA A 165 14.01 -7.47 -6.58
N ARG A 166 14.79 -7.23 -7.64
CA ARG A 166 15.49 -8.29 -8.39
C ARG A 166 16.47 -9.07 -7.52
N THR A 167 17.26 -8.37 -6.69
CA THR A 167 18.23 -9.00 -5.77
C THR A 167 17.52 -9.92 -4.77
N ARG A 168 16.26 -9.61 -4.43
CA ARG A 168 15.42 -10.41 -3.54
C ARG A 168 14.52 -11.43 -4.26
N GLY A 169 14.72 -11.66 -5.57
CA GLY A 169 13.91 -12.61 -6.35
C GLY A 169 12.45 -12.16 -6.57
N ILE A 170 12.15 -10.89 -6.36
CA ILE A 170 10.85 -10.28 -6.64
C ILE A 170 10.85 -9.86 -8.11
N ARG A 171 9.85 -10.37 -8.86
CA ARG A 171 9.65 -10.14 -10.29
C ARG A 171 8.28 -9.53 -10.47
#